data_AF-Q18122-F1
#
_entry.id   AF-Q18122-F1
#
_cell.length_a   1.000
_cell.length_b   1.000
_cell.length_c   1.000
_cell.angle_alpha   90.00
_cell.angle_beta   90.00
_cell.angle_gamma   90.00
#
_symmetry.space_group_name_H-M   'P 1'
#
loop_
_entity.id
_entity.type
_entity.pdbx_description
1 polymer ?
#
loop_
_entity_poly.entity_id
_entity_poly.type
_entity_poly.pdbx_seq_one_letter_code
_entity_poly.pdbx_strand_id
1 'polypeptide(L)'
;MSRLLSGIKVVELGGLAPVPFCGMILADFGADVTVIDKKNPTVEQRMNRGKSMKEFDLRKSEDIKKVRDLCRTSDVLLDPYRPGTLEKMGLDPLSLWNDNKGLIICRISGYGQTGRMSQEAGHDINYVAMSGMLPTFAGAEASRPWPPVNMLADFAGGGLSAAFGIVSAIHARTHNGGQGCVLDCSMTEGVAYLASFVQYYYEQSHLFTDKYAAFTGECPIYRTYKTKDGKFMAVGPLEPKFHQKMFQVLGVNGDDLFSEPERITKVLEETFLQKTRDEWSSIFEGQDCCVTPVLDIHEVGTYGQHVDRQNFTKNDKFGSTWIAKPSPRVKTPEELFAARSKL
;
A
#
# COMPACT_ATOMS: atom_id res chain seq x y z
N MET A 1 7.68 -26.19 0.33
CA MET A 1 7.23 -25.65 -0.97
C MET A 1 8.20 -24.54 -1.40
N SER A 2 8.52 -24.42 -2.69
CA SER A 2 9.16 -23.19 -3.20
C SER A 2 8.21 -22.01 -2.97
N ARG A 3 8.71 -20.77 -2.81
CA ARG A 3 7.84 -19.59 -2.59
C ARG A 3 6.84 -19.43 -3.75
N LEU A 4 5.74 -18.72 -3.54
CA LEU A 4 4.59 -18.68 -4.46
C LEU A 4 4.94 -18.29 -5.90
N LEU A 5 5.91 -17.40 -6.10
CA LEU A 5 6.37 -16.93 -7.42
C LEU A 5 7.74 -17.50 -7.80
N SER A 6 8.17 -18.60 -7.18
CA SER A 6 9.42 -19.27 -7.57
C SER A 6 9.37 -19.71 -9.03
N GLY A 7 10.45 -19.42 -9.75
CA GLY A 7 10.55 -19.69 -11.19
C GLY A 7 10.10 -18.52 -12.07
N ILE A 8 9.40 -17.53 -11.53
CA ILE A 8 9.00 -16.32 -12.27
C ILE A 8 10.19 -15.37 -12.37
N LYS A 9 10.53 -14.95 -13.58
CA LYS A 9 11.61 -13.99 -13.86
C LYS A 9 11.05 -12.63 -14.26
N VAL A 10 11.50 -11.58 -13.59
CA VAL A 10 11.02 -10.21 -13.78
C VAL A 10 12.18 -9.31 -14.17
N VAL A 11 12.02 -8.58 -15.26
CA VAL A 11 12.89 -7.45 -15.62
C VAL A 11 12.22 -6.17 -15.13
N GLU A 12 12.86 -5.46 -14.22
CA GLU A 12 12.37 -4.19 -13.68
C GLU A 12 13.21 -3.06 -14.27
N LEU A 13 12.62 -2.22 -15.13
CA LEU A 13 13.32 -1.03 -15.61
C LEU A 13 13.35 0.03 -14.51
N GLY A 14 14.50 0.71 -14.37
CA GLY A 14 14.74 1.69 -13.33
C GLY A 14 13.70 2.81 -13.36
N GLY A 15 13.06 3.03 -12.22
CA GLY A 15 11.95 3.96 -12.04
C GLY A 15 11.81 4.42 -10.60
N LEU A 16 10.67 5.04 -10.28
CA LEU A 16 10.34 5.54 -8.94
C LEU A 16 9.20 4.73 -8.33
N ALA A 17 9.09 4.82 -7.00
CA ALA A 17 8.01 4.39 -6.10
C ALA A 17 7.13 3.21 -6.56
N PRO A 18 6.12 3.34 -7.45
CA PRO A 18 5.25 2.24 -7.84
C PRO A 18 5.97 1.01 -8.41
N VAL A 19 6.95 1.20 -9.30
CA VAL A 19 7.62 0.09 -9.98
C VAL A 19 8.58 -0.65 -9.05
N PRO A 20 9.48 0.03 -8.31
CA PRO A 20 10.29 -0.63 -7.29
C PRO A 20 9.45 -1.33 -6.21
N PHE A 21 8.31 -0.76 -5.81
CA PHE A 21 7.41 -1.40 -4.86
C PHE A 21 6.76 -2.67 -5.45
N CYS A 22 6.26 -2.60 -6.69
CA CYS A 22 5.72 -3.76 -7.42
C CYS A 22 6.74 -4.90 -7.50
N GLY A 23 7.95 -4.62 -7.97
CA GLY A 23 9.01 -5.62 -8.02
C GLY A 23 9.42 -6.15 -6.65
N MET A 24 9.35 -5.32 -5.60
CA MET A 24 9.63 -5.77 -4.23
C MET A 24 8.59 -6.78 -3.75
N ILE A 25 7.30 -6.54 -4.03
CA ILE A 25 6.23 -7.50 -3.74
C ILE A 25 6.52 -8.83 -4.45
N LEU A 26 6.83 -8.79 -5.74
CA LEU A 26 7.11 -10.01 -6.51
C LEU A 26 8.31 -10.78 -5.95
N ALA A 27 9.40 -10.08 -5.60
CA ALA A 27 10.60 -10.67 -4.98
C ALA A 27 10.31 -11.25 -3.58
N ASP A 28 9.51 -10.56 -2.78
CA ASP A 28 9.09 -11.02 -1.45
C ASP A 28 8.36 -12.37 -1.53
N PHE A 29 7.57 -12.58 -2.59
CA PHE A 29 6.90 -13.86 -2.89
C PHE A 29 7.73 -14.83 -3.74
N GLY A 30 9.01 -14.51 -4.01
CA GLY A 30 10.01 -15.43 -4.54
C GLY A 30 10.26 -15.37 -6.04
N ALA A 31 9.78 -14.33 -6.74
CA ALA A 31 10.20 -14.07 -8.12
C ALA A 31 11.68 -13.64 -8.15
N ASP A 32 12.38 -14.00 -9.23
CA ASP A 32 13.72 -13.50 -9.53
C ASP A 32 13.60 -12.15 -10.25
N VAL A 33 13.80 -11.06 -9.51
CA VAL A 33 13.65 -9.70 -10.01
C VAL A 33 15.03 -9.11 -10.28
N THR A 34 15.28 -8.78 -11.55
CA THR A 34 16.49 -8.09 -12.01
C THR A 34 16.16 -6.63 -12.34
N VAL A 35 16.67 -5.72 -11.52
CA VAL A 35 16.57 -4.27 -11.73
C VAL A 35 17.59 -3.82 -12.76
N ILE A 36 17.13 -3.10 -13.77
CA ILE A 36 17.96 -2.48 -14.80
C ILE A 36 17.99 -0.98 -14.55
N ASP A 37 19.12 -0.48 -14.07
CA ASP A 37 19.30 0.96 -13.84
C ASP A 37 20.70 1.40 -14.28
N LYS A 38 20.90 2.71 -14.43
CA LYS A 38 22.23 3.26 -14.72
C LYS A 38 23.12 3.18 -13.47
N LYS A 39 24.43 3.09 -13.67
CA LYS A 39 25.44 3.01 -12.59
C LYS A 39 25.27 4.02 -11.45
N ASN A 40 24.94 5.26 -11.78
CA ASN A 40 24.66 6.32 -10.80
C ASN A 40 23.19 6.76 -10.97
N PRO A 41 22.23 6.01 -10.42
CA PRO A 41 20.83 6.36 -10.53
C PRO A 41 20.58 7.70 -9.84
N THR A 42 19.66 8.50 -10.38
CA THR A 42 19.33 9.82 -9.81
C THR A 42 18.58 9.68 -8.48
N VAL A 43 17.94 8.53 -8.25
CA VAL A 43 17.24 8.19 -7.02
C VAL A 43 17.81 6.90 -6.45
N GLU A 44 18.09 6.90 -5.15
CA GLU A 44 18.61 5.72 -4.45
C GLU A 44 17.52 4.64 -4.38
N GLN A 45 17.80 3.49 -4.98
CA GLN A 45 16.88 2.36 -5.03
C GLN A 45 16.93 1.57 -3.71
N ARG A 46 16.12 1.97 -2.71
CA ARG A 46 16.09 1.31 -1.38
C ARG A 46 15.14 0.10 -1.30
N MET A 47 14.15 0.00 -2.19
CA MET A 47 13.18 -1.11 -2.23
C MET A 47 13.70 -2.33 -3.01
N ASN A 48 14.94 -2.74 -2.71
CA ASN A 48 15.68 -3.74 -3.47
C ASN A 48 15.95 -5.06 -2.73
N ARG A 49 15.31 -5.28 -1.57
CA ARG A 49 15.46 -6.55 -0.86
C ARG A 49 15.03 -7.72 -1.75
N GLY A 50 15.83 -8.77 -1.80
CA GLY A 50 15.57 -9.95 -2.63
C GLY A 50 15.77 -9.75 -4.14
N LYS A 51 16.16 -8.56 -4.60
CA LYS A 51 16.40 -8.27 -6.03
C LYS A 51 17.88 -8.31 -6.38
N SER A 52 18.18 -8.55 -7.65
CA SER A 52 19.50 -8.32 -8.25
C SER A 52 19.47 -7.04 -9.10
N MET A 53 20.65 -6.48 -9.41
CA MET A 53 20.77 -5.27 -10.22
C MET A 53 21.79 -5.46 -11.34
N LYS A 54 21.48 -4.93 -12.53
CA LYS A 54 22.41 -4.82 -13.66
C LYS A 54 22.51 -3.36 -14.10
N GLU A 55 23.75 -2.88 -14.22
CA GLU A 55 24.04 -1.50 -14.62
C GLU A 55 24.01 -1.35 -16.14
N PHE A 56 22.89 -0.89 -16.71
CA PHE A 56 22.74 -0.64 -18.14
C PHE A 56 22.33 0.82 -18.40
N ASP A 57 22.94 1.45 -19.41
CA ASP A 57 22.57 2.79 -19.86
C ASP A 57 21.62 2.69 -21.04
N LEU A 58 20.32 2.83 -20.81
CA LEU A 58 19.27 2.68 -21.84
C LEU A 58 19.30 3.75 -22.95
N ARG A 59 20.28 4.66 -22.94
CA ARG A 59 20.59 5.54 -24.07
C ARG A 59 21.49 4.86 -25.11
N LYS A 60 22.14 3.75 -24.75
CA LYS A 60 23.07 3.00 -25.60
C LYS A 60 22.36 1.82 -26.26
N SER A 61 22.55 1.68 -27.56
CA SER A 61 21.89 0.63 -28.34
C SER A 61 22.32 -0.79 -27.91
N GLU A 62 23.56 -0.94 -27.43
CA GLU A 62 24.10 -2.21 -26.96
C GLU A 62 23.44 -2.65 -25.64
N ASP A 63 23.14 -1.71 -24.76
CA ASP A 63 22.49 -1.98 -23.48
C ASP A 63 20.99 -2.27 -23.67
N ILE A 64 20.33 -1.59 -24.63
CA ILE A 64 18.97 -1.94 -25.06
C ILE A 64 18.90 -3.39 -25.58
N LYS A 65 19.89 -3.83 -26.38
CA LYS A 65 19.97 -5.23 -26.85
C LYS A 65 20.07 -6.21 -25.68
N LYS A 66 20.87 -5.90 -24.65
CA LYS A 66 20.96 -6.74 -23.44
C LYS A 66 19.64 -6.82 -22.68
N VAL A 67 18.88 -5.72 -22.60
CA VAL A 67 17.53 -5.73 -22.00
C VAL A 67 16.59 -6.63 -22.80
N ARG A 68 16.62 -6.52 -24.13
CA ARG A 68 15.83 -7.39 -25.01
C ARG A 68 16.20 -8.86 -24.84
N ASP A 69 17.49 -9.17 -24.72
CA ASP A 69 18.00 -10.53 -24.46
C ASP A 69 17.49 -11.09 -23.13
N LEU A 70 17.46 -10.28 -22.07
CA LEU A 70 16.84 -10.68 -20.80
C LEU A 70 15.35 -10.99 -20.98
N CYS A 71 14.61 -10.10 -21.64
CA CYS A 71 13.17 -10.24 -21.88
C CYS A 71 12.81 -11.52 -22.66
N ARG A 72 13.72 -12.07 -23.48
CA ARG A 72 13.50 -13.36 -24.19
C ARG A 72 13.23 -14.53 -23.25
N THR A 73 13.75 -14.46 -22.02
CA THR A 73 13.69 -15.56 -21.04
C THR A 73 12.95 -15.19 -19.76
N SER A 74 12.34 -14.00 -19.73
CA SER A 74 11.60 -13.47 -18.59
C SER A 74 10.10 -13.65 -18.76
N ASP A 75 9.38 -13.64 -17.64
CA ASP A 75 7.93 -13.73 -17.61
C ASP A 75 7.27 -12.35 -17.58
N VAL A 76 7.96 -11.37 -17.00
CA VAL A 76 7.42 -10.02 -16.76
C VAL A 76 8.46 -8.95 -17.08
N LEU A 77 8.01 -7.88 -17.73
CA LEU A 77 8.73 -6.61 -17.87
C LEU A 77 7.93 -5.51 -17.14
N LEU A 78 8.56 -4.81 -16.19
CA LEU A 78 7.99 -3.63 -15.54
C LEU A 78 8.49 -2.35 -16.24
N ASP A 79 7.56 -1.59 -16.80
CA ASP A 79 7.79 -0.32 -17.50
C ASP A 79 7.29 0.86 -16.64
N PRO A 80 8.19 1.67 -16.04
CA PRO A 80 7.85 2.85 -15.24
C PRO A 80 7.65 4.12 -16.09
N TYR A 81 7.80 4.06 -17.40
CA TYR A 81 7.98 5.25 -18.22
C TYR A 81 6.67 5.82 -18.75
N ARG A 82 6.74 7.06 -19.24
CA ARG A 82 5.64 7.69 -19.94
C ARG A 82 5.29 6.93 -21.22
N PRO A 83 4.01 6.96 -21.65
CA PRO A 83 3.58 6.26 -22.86
C PRO A 83 4.40 6.70 -24.06
N GLY A 84 4.85 5.74 -24.87
CA GLY A 84 5.73 5.99 -26.02
C GLY A 84 7.23 5.97 -25.70
N THR A 85 7.64 5.93 -24.44
CA THR A 85 9.08 5.91 -24.08
C THR A 85 9.72 4.56 -24.38
N LEU A 86 9.04 3.47 -24.00
CA LEU A 86 9.51 2.10 -24.26
C LEU A 86 9.61 1.83 -25.78
N GLU A 87 8.66 2.37 -26.53
CA GLU A 87 8.61 2.32 -27.99
C GLU A 87 9.81 3.06 -28.62
N LYS A 88 10.13 4.26 -28.14
CA LYS A 88 11.31 5.02 -28.60
C LYS A 88 12.63 4.28 -28.35
N MET A 89 12.67 3.38 -27.37
CA MET A 89 13.83 2.52 -27.09
C MET A 89 13.87 1.26 -27.98
N GLY A 90 12.86 1.01 -28.81
CA GLY A 90 12.75 -0.23 -29.60
C GLY A 90 12.40 -1.47 -28.76
N LEU A 91 11.76 -1.25 -27.60
CA LEU A 91 11.29 -2.29 -26.68
C LEU A 91 9.75 -2.33 -26.65
N ASP A 92 9.09 -1.96 -27.75
CA ASP A 92 7.63 -1.98 -27.82
C ASP A 92 7.04 -3.41 -27.66
N PRO A 93 5.78 -3.54 -27.19
CA PRO A 93 5.18 -4.85 -26.94
C PRO A 93 5.17 -5.81 -28.12
N LEU A 94 4.85 -5.34 -29.32
CA LEU A 94 4.77 -6.20 -30.51
C LEU A 94 6.15 -6.74 -30.89
N SER A 95 7.16 -5.89 -30.84
CA SER A 95 8.55 -6.29 -31.07
C SER A 95 9.04 -7.30 -30.05
N LEU A 96 8.73 -7.12 -28.76
CA LEU A 96 9.14 -8.05 -27.70
C LEU A 96 8.43 -9.40 -27.81
N TRP A 97 7.15 -9.43 -28.19
CA TRP A 97 6.40 -10.68 -28.37
C TRP A 97 6.84 -11.52 -29.57
N ASN A 98 7.50 -10.92 -30.56
CA ASN A 98 8.18 -11.69 -31.62
C ASN A 98 9.29 -12.58 -31.05
N ASP A 99 9.97 -12.15 -29.99
CA ASP A 99 11.01 -12.92 -29.30
C ASP A 99 10.45 -13.81 -28.18
N ASN A 100 9.42 -13.34 -27.46
CA ASN A 100 8.81 -14.06 -26.34
C ASN A 100 7.31 -13.77 -26.23
N LYS A 101 6.49 -14.63 -26.82
CA LYS A 101 5.02 -14.53 -26.80
C LYS A 101 4.39 -14.62 -25.40
N GLY A 102 5.12 -15.12 -24.41
CA GLY A 102 4.65 -15.27 -23.03
C GLY A 102 4.91 -14.06 -22.14
N LEU A 103 5.62 -13.04 -22.64
CA LEU A 103 6.04 -11.89 -21.85
C LEU A 103 4.84 -11.03 -21.43
N ILE A 104 4.67 -10.84 -20.13
CA ILE A 104 3.71 -9.87 -19.56
C ILE A 104 4.41 -8.53 -19.46
N ILE A 105 3.84 -7.49 -20.06
CA ILE A 105 4.43 -6.14 -20.06
C ILE A 105 3.53 -5.26 -19.20
N CYS A 106 3.97 -4.98 -17.97
CA CYS A 106 3.22 -4.18 -17.02
C CYS A 106 3.70 -2.72 -17.06
N ARG A 107 2.86 -1.84 -17.59
CA ARG A 107 3.16 -0.41 -17.75
C ARG A 107 2.48 0.36 -16.64
N ILE A 108 3.26 0.94 -15.73
CA ILE A 108 2.74 1.63 -14.55
C ILE A 108 2.96 3.13 -14.75
N SER A 109 1.90 3.86 -15.06
CA SER A 109 1.94 5.30 -15.33
C SER A 109 0.89 6.06 -14.52
N GLY A 110 1.05 7.38 -14.42
CA GLY A 110 0.16 8.22 -13.62
C GLY A 110 -1.30 8.21 -14.07
N TYR A 111 -1.51 8.43 -15.36
CA TYR A 111 -2.81 8.66 -15.96
C TYR A 111 -3.18 7.61 -17.03
N GLY A 112 -2.48 6.47 -17.06
CA GLY A 112 -2.67 5.41 -18.06
C GLY A 112 -1.86 5.61 -19.33
N GLN A 113 -1.96 4.68 -20.29
CA GLN A 113 -1.25 4.77 -21.56
C GLN A 113 -1.95 5.68 -22.59
N THR A 114 -3.21 6.05 -22.35
CA THR A 114 -4.02 6.88 -23.26
C THR A 114 -4.76 7.99 -22.49
N GLY A 115 -5.45 8.87 -23.21
CA GLY A 115 -6.18 10.01 -22.62
C GLY A 115 -5.35 11.31 -22.58
N ARG A 116 -6.03 12.42 -22.27
CA ARG A 116 -5.48 13.78 -22.39
C ARG A 116 -4.25 14.04 -21.51
N MET A 117 -4.20 13.41 -20.33
CA MET A 117 -3.12 13.59 -19.35
C MET A 117 -2.03 12.52 -19.48
N SER A 118 -2.10 11.60 -20.45
CA SER A 118 -1.20 10.44 -20.52
C SER A 118 0.30 10.79 -20.59
N GLN A 119 0.62 11.99 -21.09
CA GLN A 119 1.99 12.52 -21.19
C GLN A 119 2.38 13.43 -20.02
N GLU A 120 1.45 13.76 -19.12
CA GLU A 120 1.67 14.67 -18.01
C GLU A 120 2.48 14.01 -16.89
N ALA A 121 3.27 14.82 -16.19
CA ALA A 121 3.97 14.40 -14.98
C ALA A 121 3.01 14.45 -13.79
N GLY A 122 3.32 13.67 -12.75
CA GLY A 122 2.65 13.77 -11.48
C GLY A 122 3.41 13.01 -10.40
N HIS A 123 3.01 13.29 -9.16
CA HIS A 123 3.34 12.50 -7.99
C HIS A 123 2.05 11.92 -7.39
N ASP A 124 2.19 11.07 -6.38
CA ASP A 124 1.06 10.43 -5.69
C ASP A 124 -0.12 11.38 -5.47
N ILE A 125 0.12 12.57 -4.89
CA ILE A 125 -0.90 13.58 -4.61
C ILE A 125 -1.71 14.00 -5.85
N ASN A 126 -1.10 14.06 -7.04
CA ASN A 126 -1.81 14.45 -8.26
C ASN A 126 -2.76 13.34 -8.72
N TYR A 127 -2.31 12.09 -8.67
CA TYR A 127 -3.12 10.94 -9.04
C TYR A 127 -4.25 10.70 -8.03
N VAL A 128 -3.96 10.86 -6.73
CA VAL A 128 -4.99 10.81 -5.69
C VAL A 128 -6.02 11.94 -5.85
N ALA A 129 -5.58 13.15 -6.20
CA ALA A 129 -6.51 14.25 -6.50
C ALA A 129 -7.39 13.94 -7.70
N MET A 130 -6.81 13.45 -8.80
CA MET A 130 -7.55 13.12 -10.02
C MET A 130 -8.48 11.91 -9.88
N SER A 131 -8.23 11.03 -8.91
CA SER A 131 -9.14 9.93 -8.57
C SER A 131 -10.41 10.37 -7.82
N GLY A 132 -10.46 11.63 -7.38
CA GLY A 132 -11.54 12.16 -6.52
C GLY A 132 -11.38 11.84 -5.04
N MET A 133 -10.34 11.11 -4.64
CA MET A 133 -10.18 10.63 -3.26
C MET A 133 -9.39 11.56 -2.35
N LEU A 134 -8.61 12.50 -2.87
CA LEU A 134 -7.84 13.40 -2.00
C LEU A 134 -8.71 14.10 -0.93
N PRO A 135 -9.92 14.62 -1.23
CA PRO A 135 -10.79 15.24 -0.23
C PRO A 135 -11.20 14.33 0.94
N THR A 136 -11.12 13.00 0.79
CA THR A 136 -11.47 12.06 1.87
C THR A 136 -10.35 11.92 2.91
N PHE A 137 -9.17 12.49 2.67
CA PHE A 137 -8.02 12.47 3.58
C PHE A 137 -7.91 13.81 4.32
N ALA A 138 -8.98 14.20 5.00
CA ALA A 138 -9.04 15.35 5.89
C ALA A 138 -10.18 15.12 6.90
N GLY A 139 -10.04 15.64 8.12
CA GLY A 139 -11.21 15.82 9.00
C GLY A 139 -12.11 16.90 8.43
N ALA A 140 -13.41 16.91 8.77
CA ALA A 140 -14.34 17.93 8.28
C ALA A 140 -13.91 19.36 8.66
N GLU A 141 -13.15 19.52 9.75
CA GLU A 141 -12.58 20.81 10.18
C GLU A 141 -11.17 21.11 9.60
N ALA A 142 -10.59 20.23 8.78
CA ALA A 142 -9.31 20.50 8.16
C ALA A 142 -9.42 21.63 7.14
N SER A 143 -8.49 22.60 7.19
CA SER A 143 -8.46 23.74 6.26
C SER A 143 -8.16 23.36 4.82
N ARG A 144 -7.67 22.13 4.59
CA ARG A 144 -7.40 21.54 3.27
C ARG A 144 -7.27 20.02 3.39
N PRO A 145 -7.46 19.28 2.28
CA PRO A 145 -7.08 17.87 2.19
C PRO A 145 -5.60 17.62 2.48
N TRP A 146 -5.27 16.49 3.10
CA TRP A 146 -3.89 16.07 3.38
C TRP A 146 -3.47 14.93 2.43
N PRO A 147 -2.25 14.97 1.87
CA PRO A 147 -1.77 13.89 1.03
C PRO A 147 -1.54 12.62 1.87
N PRO A 148 -1.87 11.42 1.37
CA PRO A 148 -1.64 10.14 2.05
C PRO A 148 -0.17 9.69 1.93
N VAL A 149 0.77 10.64 2.12
CA VAL A 149 2.20 10.49 1.80
C VAL A 149 2.35 10.06 0.34
N ASN A 150 2.77 8.82 0.09
CA ASN A 150 2.78 8.18 -1.21
C ASN A 150 2.22 6.75 -1.15
N MET A 151 1.33 6.49 -0.19
CA MET A 151 0.79 5.15 0.07
C MET A 151 -0.35 4.77 -0.88
N LEU A 152 -1.10 5.75 -1.40
CA LEU A 152 -2.37 5.46 -2.06
C LEU A 152 -2.20 5.27 -3.57
N ALA A 153 -1.66 6.23 -4.30
CA ALA A 153 -1.48 6.10 -5.74
C ALA A 153 -0.21 5.33 -6.10
N ASP A 154 0.96 5.71 -5.56
CA ASP A 154 2.21 5.03 -5.92
C ASP A 154 2.15 3.54 -5.50
N PHE A 155 1.72 3.25 -4.27
CA PHE A 155 1.80 1.91 -3.72
C PHE A 155 0.50 1.09 -3.86
N ALA A 156 -0.66 1.59 -3.44
CA ALA A 156 -1.89 0.80 -3.51
C ALA A 156 -2.46 0.73 -4.94
N GLY A 157 -2.79 1.89 -5.53
CA GLY A 157 -3.34 2.01 -6.89
C GLY A 157 -2.33 1.67 -8.00
N GLY A 158 -1.03 1.88 -7.75
CA GLY A 158 0.05 1.58 -8.67
C GLY A 158 0.64 0.20 -8.42
N GLY A 159 1.63 0.12 -7.54
CA GLY A 159 2.48 -1.06 -7.41
C GLY A 159 1.75 -2.35 -6.97
N LEU A 160 0.81 -2.26 -6.02
CA LEU A 160 0.03 -3.41 -5.55
C LEU A 160 -1.00 -3.85 -6.58
N SER A 161 -1.72 -2.90 -7.21
CA SER A 161 -2.67 -3.19 -8.29
C SER A 161 -1.96 -3.84 -9.48
N ALA A 162 -0.78 -3.34 -9.84
CA ALA A 162 0.07 -3.95 -10.85
C ALA A 162 0.54 -5.36 -10.48
N ALA A 163 0.99 -5.57 -9.23
CA ALA A 163 1.39 -6.90 -8.76
C ALA A 163 0.22 -7.90 -8.82
N PHE A 164 -0.99 -7.47 -8.46
CA PHE A 164 -2.20 -8.29 -8.61
C PHE A 164 -2.50 -8.62 -10.08
N GLY A 165 -2.41 -7.63 -10.97
CA GLY A 165 -2.58 -7.82 -12.41
C GLY A 165 -1.56 -8.79 -12.99
N ILE A 166 -0.29 -8.70 -12.58
CA ILE A 166 0.79 -9.60 -13.01
C ILE A 166 0.53 -11.04 -12.58
N VAL A 167 0.19 -11.27 -11.31
CA VAL A 167 -0.13 -12.62 -10.82
C VAL A 167 -1.36 -13.18 -11.54
N SER A 168 -2.36 -12.34 -11.82
CA SER A 168 -3.55 -12.72 -12.60
C SER A 168 -3.18 -13.09 -14.04
N ALA A 169 -2.28 -12.36 -14.68
CA ALA A 169 -1.79 -12.65 -16.02
C ALA A 169 -0.93 -13.93 -16.07
N ILE A 170 -0.10 -14.17 -15.05
CA ILE A 170 0.65 -15.44 -14.89
C ILE A 170 -0.33 -16.61 -14.76
N HIS A 171 -1.39 -16.46 -13.99
CA HIS A 171 -2.44 -17.47 -13.90
C HIS A 171 -3.17 -17.64 -15.24
N ALA A 172 -3.56 -16.56 -15.91
CA ALA A 172 -4.21 -16.65 -17.22
C ALA A 172 -3.35 -17.38 -18.27
N ARG A 173 -2.01 -17.23 -18.20
CA ARG A 173 -1.06 -17.98 -19.04
C ARG A 173 -1.22 -19.50 -18.95
N THR A 174 -1.66 -20.04 -17.81
CA THR A 174 -1.88 -21.49 -17.66
C THR A 174 -3.12 -21.99 -18.40
N HIS A 175 -3.95 -21.08 -18.91
CA HIS A 175 -5.22 -21.39 -19.56
C HIS A 175 -5.35 -20.84 -20.99
N ASN A 176 -4.47 -19.94 -21.44
CA ASN A 176 -4.56 -19.27 -22.74
C ASN A 176 -3.48 -19.73 -23.76
N GLY A 177 -2.83 -20.87 -23.51
CA GLY A 177 -1.70 -21.35 -24.32
C GLY A 177 -0.38 -20.65 -24.02
N GLY A 178 -0.21 -20.06 -22.83
CA GLY A 178 1.04 -19.45 -22.38
C GLY A 178 1.28 -18.03 -22.87
N GLN A 179 0.28 -17.37 -23.45
CA GLN A 179 0.37 -16.03 -24.03
C GLN A 179 0.39 -14.93 -22.96
N GLY A 180 1.33 -13.99 -23.11
CA GLY A 180 1.42 -12.78 -22.29
C GLY A 180 0.38 -11.73 -22.68
N CYS A 181 0.41 -10.60 -21.98
CA CYS A 181 -0.46 -9.45 -22.24
C CYS A 181 0.21 -8.15 -21.81
N VAL A 182 -0.32 -7.02 -22.28
CA VAL A 182 0.02 -5.71 -21.70
C VAL A 182 -0.95 -5.44 -20.56
N LEU A 183 -0.42 -5.03 -19.41
CA LEU A 183 -1.20 -4.46 -18.31
C LEU A 183 -0.98 -2.94 -18.34
N ASP A 184 -2.02 -2.18 -18.64
CA ASP A 184 -2.04 -0.72 -18.47
C ASP A 184 -2.48 -0.42 -17.04
N CYS A 185 -1.53 -0.03 -16.19
CA CYS A 185 -1.78 0.27 -14.79
C CYS A 185 -1.69 1.77 -14.57
N SER A 186 -2.82 2.46 -14.72
CA SER A 186 -2.96 3.85 -14.28
C SER A 186 -3.01 3.91 -12.76
N MET A 187 -2.09 4.65 -12.13
CA MET A 187 -2.13 4.93 -10.70
C MET A 187 -3.42 5.66 -10.30
N THR A 188 -3.89 6.59 -11.13
CA THR A 188 -5.15 7.32 -10.89
C THR A 188 -6.36 6.37 -10.90
N GLU A 189 -6.46 5.50 -11.91
CA GLU A 189 -7.56 4.52 -11.99
C GLU A 189 -7.44 3.47 -10.89
N GLY A 190 -6.23 3.06 -10.51
CA GLY A 190 -6.02 2.12 -9.42
C GLY A 190 -6.52 2.67 -8.07
N VAL A 191 -6.31 3.96 -7.80
CA VAL A 191 -6.91 4.61 -6.61
C VAL A 191 -8.43 4.67 -6.73
N ALA A 192 -8.96 5.05 -7.90
CA ALA A 192 -10.40 5.08 -8.11
C ALA A 192 -11.03 3.68 -7.94
N TYR A 193 -10.37 2.62 -8.40
CA TYR A 193 -10.83 1.25 -8.26
C TYR A 193 -10.79 0.79 -6.79
N LEU A 194 -9.71 1.09 -6.07
CA LEU A 194 -9.60 0.83 -4.63
C LEU A 194 -10.69 1.56 -3.82
N ALA A 195 -11.10 2.73 -4.29
CA ALA A 195 -12.14 3.55 -3.68
C ALA A 195 -13.58 3.09 -3.92
N SER A 196 -13.80 1.89 -4.47
CA SER A 196 -15.13 1.37 -4.77
C SER A 196 -16.11 1.48 -3.60
N PHE A 197 -15.67 1.17 -2.36
CA PHE A 197 -16.51 1.34 -1.16
C PHE A 197 -16.97 2.78 -0.99
N VAL A 198 -16.04 3.75 -1.03
CA VAL A 198 -16.40 5.17 -0.90
C VAL A 198 -17.37 5.56 -2.00
N GLN A 199 -17.12 5.17 -3.25
CA GLN A 199 -17.98 5.54 -4.39
C GLN A 199 -19.39 4.95 -4.30
N TYR A 200 -19.54 3.69 -3.89
CA TYR A 200 -20.86 3.06 -3.76
C TYR A 200 -21.68 3.63 -2.59
N TYR A 201 -21.00 4.05 -1.52
CA TYR A 201 -21.65 4.44 -0.27
C TYR A 201 -21.56 5.94 0.03
N TYR A 202 -20.98 6.77 -0.85
CA TYR A 202 -20.73 8.19 -0.58
C TYR A 202 -21.99 8.95 -0.17
N GLU A 203 -23.14 8.66 -0.78
CA GLU A 203 -24.41 9.32 -0.48
C GLU A 203 -25.09 8.80 0.81
N GLN A 204 -24.50 7.83 1.51
CA GLN A 204 -25.01 7.39 2.81
C GLN A 204 -24.60 8.40 3.89
N SER A 205 -25.59 9.17 4.37
CA SER A 205 -25.33 10.32 5.23
C SER A 205 -24.58 9.96 6.51
N HIS A 206 -25.00 8.90 7.19
CA HIS A 206 -24.38 8.37 8.41
C HIS A 206 -22.96 7.80 8.21
N LEU A 207 -22.52 7.56 6.97
CA LEU A 207 -21.16 7.09 6.66
C LEU A 207 -20.23 8.23 6.24
N PHE A 208 -20.68 9.16 5.39
CA PHE A 208 -19.78 10.13 4.76
C PHE A 208 -20.23 11.60 4.77
N THR A 209 -21.52 11.93 4.70
CA THR A 209 -21.93 13.32 4.41
C THR A 209 -22.46 14.09 5.60
N ASP A 210 -23.00 13.43 6.63
CA ASP A 210 -23.36 14.12 7.88
C ASP A 210 -22.10 14.57 8.62
N LYS A 211 -22.15 15.70 9.34
CA LYS A 211 -21.00 16.26 10.06
C LYS A 211 -20.27 15.20 10.91
N TYR A 212 -21.03 14.40 11.67
CA TYR A 212 -20.53 13.37 12.57
C TYR A 212 -20.62 11.95 12.00
N ALA A 213 -20.71 11.80 10.67
CA ALA A 213 -20.75 10.50 10.02
C ALA A 213 -19.47 9.68 10.27
N ALA A 214 -19.58 8.37 10.17
CA ALA A 214 -18.55 7.43 10.62
C ALA A 214 -17.15 7.73 10.07
N PHE A 215 -17.02 8.11 8.80
CA PHE A 215 -15.72 8.26 8.13
C PHE A 215 -15.29 9.71 7.86
N THR A 216 -15.94 10.71 8.48
CA THR A 216 -15.61 12.14 8.28
C THR A 216 -14.42 12.62 9.11
N GLY A 217 -13.95 11.80 10.04
CA GLY A 217 -12.95 12.19 11.05
C GLY A 217 -13.54 12.97 12.23
N GLU A 218 -14.83 13.34 12.20
CA GLU A 218 -15.48 14.05 13.31
C GLU A 218 -16.31 13.15 14.22
N CYS A 219 -16.65 11.94 13.78
CA CYS A 219 -17.38 10.96 14.56
C CYS A 219 -16.70 10.73 15.94
N PRO A 220 -17.40 10.92 17.07
CA PRO A 220 -16.80 10.76 18.40
C PRO A 220 -16.26 9.35 18.67
N ILE A 221 -16.74 8.35 17.93
CA ILE A 221 -16.36 6.94 18.08
C ILE A 221 -15.56 6.41 16.88
N TYR A 222 -15.06 7.29 16.00
CA TYR A 222 -14.16 6.95 14.89
C TYR A 222 -13.21 8.12 14.56
N ARG A 223 -12.26 8.37 15.45
CA ARG A 223 -11.25 9.45 15.34
C ARG A 223 -10.07 9.22 16.27
N THR A 224 -9.10 10.13 16.25
CA THR A 224 -7.99 10.15 17.21
C THR A 224 -8.22 11.18 18.31
N TYR A 225 -7.71 10.89 19.51
CA TYR A 225 -7.78 11.76 20.67
C TYR A 225 -6.39 12.04 21.23
N LYS A 226 -6.08 13.31 21.49
CA LYS A 226 -4.81 13.74 22.06
C LYS A 226 -4.75 13.40 23.55
N THR A 227 -3.60 12.91 24.00
CA THR A 227 -3.34 12.51 25.40
C THR A 227 -2.50 13.55 26.13
N LYS A 228 -2.33 13.38 27.44
CA LYS A 228 -1.59 14.29 28.33
C LYS A 228 -0.17 14.61 27.85
N ASP A 229 0.50 13.63 27.23
CA ASP A 229 1.87 13.72 26.69
C ASP A 229 1.92 14.19 25.22
N GLY A 230 0.78 14.63 24.67
CA GLY A 230 0.70 15.14 23.30
C GLY A 230 0.74 14.07 22.20
N LYS A 231 0.77 12.79 22.58
CA LYS A 231 0.55 11.64 21.69
C LYS A 231 -0.96 11.41 21.49
N PHE A 232 -1.33 10.33 20.79
CA PHE A 232 -2.71 10.07 20.41
C PHE A 232 -3.16 8.63 20.67
N MET A 233 -4.43 8.47 21.04
CA MET A 233 -5.17 7.20 20.98
C MET A 233 -6.05 7.19 19.72
N ALA A 234 -6.13 6.06 19.02
CA ALA A 234 -7.11 5.81 17.98
C ALA A 234 -8.34 5.15 18.60
N VAL A 235 -9.51 5.70 18.33
CA VAL A 235 -10.81 5.23 18.80
C VAL A 235 -11.64 4.84 17.58
N GLY A 236 -12.08 3.59 17.50
CA GLY A 236 -12.94 3.09 16.41
C GLY A 236 -14.07 2.12 16.79
N PRO A 237 -14.75 2.20 17.96
CA PRO A 237 -15.84 1.30 18.31
C PRO A 237 -17.19 1.71 17.69
N LEU A 238 -17.37 1.49 16.38
CA LEU A 238 -18.56 1.90 15.65
C LEU A 238 -19.85 1.20 16.14
N GLU A 239 -19.76 -0.05 16.56
CA GLU A 239 -20.92 -0.85 16.98
C GLU A 239 -21.30 -0.63 18.46
N PRO A 240 -22.61 -0.66 18.82
CA PRO A 240 -23.13 -0.44 20.17
C PRO A 240 -22.38 -1.12 21.30
N LYS A 241 -22.12 -2.43 21.14
CA LYS A 241 -21.41 -3.23 22.13
C LYS A 241 -20.04 -2.63 22.48
N PHE A 242 -19.31 -2.15 21.49
CA PHE A 242 -17.93 -1.70 21.66
C PHE A 242 -17.87 -0.28 22.25
N HIS A 243 -18.70 0.66 21.79
CA HIS A 243 -18.63 2.02 22.34
C HIS A 243 -19.23 2.11 23.73
N GLN A 244 -20.26 1.32 24.05
CA GLN A 244 -20.75 1.20 25.44
C GLN A 244 -19.65 0.68 26.37
N LYS A 245 -18.87 -0.30 25.92
CA LYS A 245 -17.72 -0.80 26.68
C LYS A 245 -16.64 0.29 26.84
N MET A 246 -16.34 1.05 25.80
CA MET A 246 -15.41 2.18 25.87
C MET A 246 -15.87 3.21 26.90
N PHE A 247 -17.15 3.63 26.84
CA PHE A 247 -17.73 4.60 27.79
C PHE A 247 -17.66 4.10 29.23
N GLN A 248 -17.93 2.80 29.47
CA GLN A 248 -17.76 2.19 30.79
C GLN A 248 -16.31 2.26 31.29
N VAL A 249 -15.32 1.94 30.43
CA VAL A 249 -13.89 1.98 30.79
C VAL A 249 -13.44 3.41 31.09
N LEU A 250 -13.95 4.40 30.35
CA LEU A 250 -13.64 5.81 30.53
C LEU A 250 -14.41 6.48 31.69
N GLY A 251 -15.50 5.87 32.18
CA GLY A 251 -16.39 6.50 33.14
C GLY A 251 -17.22 7.65 32.55
N VAL A 252 -17.53 7.58 31.26
CA VAL A 252 -18.28 8.60 30.50
C VAL A 252 -19.72 8.14 30.30
N ASN A 253 -20.69 9.03 30.46
CA ASN A 253 -22.06 8.78 29.99
C ASN A 253 -22.16 9.17 28.50
N GLY A 254 -22.42 8.17 27.66
CA GLY A 254 -22.55 8.30 26.21
C GLY A 254 -23.93 7.95 25.65
N ASP A 255 -24.99 7.92 26.46
CA ASP A 255 -26.35 7.54 26.05
C ASP A 255 -26.93 8.46 24.95
N ASP A 256 -26.45 9.70 24.90
CA ASP A 256 -26.81 10.76 23.96
C ASP A 256 -25.80 10.89 22.80
N LEU A 257 -24.97 9.88 22.53
CA LEU A 257 -23.98 9.89 21.43
C LEU A 257 -24.52 10.43 20.11
N PHE A 258 -25.71 9.99 19.71
CA PHE A 258 -26.30 10.36 18.43
C PHE A 258 -27.11 11.67 18.47
N SER A 259 -27.58 12.10 19.65
CA SER A 259 -28.33 13.35 19.83
C SER A 259 -27.44 14.55 20.17
N GLU A 260 -26.32 14.31 20.86
CA GLU A 260 -25.35 15.33 21.30
C GLU A 260 -23.88 14.95 20.98
N PRO A 261 -23.56 14.60 19.72
CA PRO A 261 -22.21 14.16 19.35
C PRO A 261 -21.12 15.18 19.67
N GLU A 262 -21.41 16.48 19.56
CA GLU A 262 -20.46 17.54 19.93
C GLU A 262 -20.10 17.51 21.43
N ARG A 263 -21.10 17.28 22.29
CA ARG A 263 -20.89 17.17 23.74
C ARG A 263 -20.03 15.95 24.05
N ILE A 264 -20.33 14.81 23.43
CA ILE A 264 -19.54 13.58 23.60
C ILE A 264 -18.11 13.77 23.11
N THR A 265 -17.89 14.42 21.96
CA THR A 265 -16.52 14.74 21.49
C THR A 265 -15.75 15.50 22.55
N LYS A 266 -16.31 16.59 23.10
CA LYS A 266 -15.63 17.41 24.14
C LYS A 266 -15.32 16.61 25.40
N VAL A 267 -16.26 15.81 25.89
CA VAL A 267 -16.05 14.96 27.07
C VAL A 267 -14.95 13.93 26.82
N LEU A 268 -14.90 13.31 25.64
CA LEU A 268 -13.85 12.37 25.28
C LEU A 268 -12.48 13.08 25.15
N GLU A 269 -12.42 14.26 24.55
CA GLU A 269 -11.20 15.08 24.49
C GLU A 269 -10.67 15.41 25.90
N GLU A 270 -11.53 15.91 26.79
CA GLU A 270 -11.18 16.20 28.17
C GLU A 270 -10.73 14.95 28.94
N THR A 271 -11.38 13.81 28.69
CA THR A 271 -11.06 12.53 29.33
C THR A 271 -9.71 12.03 28.88
N PHE A 272 -9.46 11.91 27.57
CA PHE A 272 -8.18 11.40 27.05
C PHE A 272 -6.99 12.29 27.43
N LEU A 273 -7.19 13.60 27.64
CA LEU A 273 -6.14 14.50 28.14
C LEU A 273 -5.69 14.22 29.59
N GLN A 274 -6.42 13.42 30.37
CA GLN A 274 -6.08 13.18 31.79
C GLN A 274 -4.86 12.26 32.00
N LYS A 275 -4.55 11.41 31.03
CA LYS A 275 -3.46 10.42 31.14
C LYS A 275 -2.61 10.42 29.87
N THR A 276 -1.40 9.91 29.99
CA THR A 276 -0.49 9.68 28.85
C THR A 276 -1.05 8.58 27.95
N ARG A 277 -0.59 8.52 26.70
CA ARG A 277 -0.98 7.45 25.76
C ARG A 277 -0.69 6.06 26.32
N ASP A 278 0.45 5.89 26.98
CA ASP A 278 0.86 4.58 27.49
C ASP A 278 0.02 4.17 28.71
N GLU A 279 -0.35 5.10 29.60
CA GLU A 279 -1.32 4.83 30.67
C GLU A 279 -2.69 4.43 30.12
N TRP A 280 -3.19 5.13 29.09
CA TRP A 280 -4.45 4.73 28.42
C TRP A 280 -4.33 3.38 27.74
N SER A 281 -3.20 3.10 27.09
CA SER A 281 -2.95 1.81 26.44
C SER A 281 -3.02 0.67 27.45
N SER A 282 -2.44 0.84 28.64
CA SER A 282 -2.55 -0.15 29.72
C SER A 282 -3.97 -0.31 30.26
N ILE A 283 -4.76 0.78 30.35
CA ILE A 283 -6.17 0.73 30.79
C ILE A 283 -7.05 -0.01 29.78
N PHE A 284 -6.82 0.19 28.48
CA PHE A 284 -7.55 -0.46 27.40
C PHE A 284 -7.01 -1.83 27.02
N GLU A 285 -5.87 -2.26 27.58
CA GLU A 285 -5.33 -3.59 27.33
C GLU A 285 -6.34 -4.68 27.73
N GLY A 286 -6.64 -5.59 26.79
CA GLY A 286 -7.63 -6.66 26.96
C GLY A 286 -9.10 -6.19 26.96
N GLN A 287 -9.38 -4.90 26.75
CA GLN A 287 -10.74 -4.39 26.63
C GLN A 287 -11.22 -4.52 25.18
N ASP A 288 -12.33 -5.23 24.98
CA ASP A 288 -12.98 -5.43 23.67
C ASP A 288 -13.76 -4.17 23.27
N CYS A 289 -13.07 -3.09 22.90
CA CYS A 289 -13.69 -1.80 22.55
C CYS A 289 -12.94 -0.95 21.51
N CYS A 290 -12.10 -1.56 20.65
CA CYS A 290 -11.47 -0.89 19.50
C CYS A 290 -10.75 0.44 19.83
N VAL A 291 -10.03 0.50 20.95
CA VAL A 291 -9.18 1.65 21.33
C VAL A 291 -7.72 1.20 21.41
N THR A 292 -6.84 1.87 20.66
CA THR A 292 -5.41 1.50 20.58
C THR A 292 -4.50 2.73 20.57
N PRO A 293 -3.22 2.63 20.97
CA PRO A 293 -2.28 3.72 20.77
C PRO A 293 -2.07 4.00 19.27
N VAL A 294 -1.89 5.28 18.93
CA VAL A 294 -1.25 5.65 17.66
C VAL A 294 0.27 5.49 17.86
N LEU A 295 0.86 4.56 17.13
CA LEU A 295 2.29 4.25 17.18
C LEU A 295 3.07 5.10 16.18
N ASP A 296 4.26 5.54 16.60
CA ASP A 296 5.27 6.09 15.72
C ASP A 296 6.05 4.99 14.98
N ILE A 297 6.63 5.31 13.81
CA ILE A 297 7.42 4.37 13.00
C ILE A 297 8.60 3.73 13.76
N HIS A 298 9.11 4.37 14.81
CA HIS A 298 10.18 3.83 15.65
C HIS A 298 9.66 2.87 16.74
N GLU A 299 8.38 2.92 17.08
CA GLU A 299 7.76 2.10 18.12
C GLU A 299 7.21 0.76 17.57
N VAL A 300 6.88 0.71 16.28
CA VAL A 300 6.14 -0.44 15.69
C VAL A 300 6.84 -1.80 15.90
N GLY A 301 8.17 -1.89 15.83
CA GLY A 301 8.84 -3.17 16.00
C GLY A 301 9.10 -3.58 17.45
N THR A 302 8.82 -2.71 18.42
CA THR A 302 8.92 -3.02 19.85
C THR A 302 7.56 -3.21 20.52
N TYR A 303 6.46 -2.90 19.84
CA TYR A 303 5.11 -3.08 20.39
C TYR A 303 4.75 -4.58 20.51
N GLY A 304 4.17 -4.99 21.65
CA GLY A 304 3.98 -6.41 22.03
C GLY A 304 3.37 -7.26 20.91
N GLN A 305 2.23 -6.84 20.36
CA GLN A 305 1.57 -7.55 19.25
C GLN A 305 2.46 -7.75 18.01
N HIS A 306 3.35 -6.80 17.73
CA HIS A 306 4.27 -6.86 16.60
C HIS A 306 5.52 -7.70 16.89
N VAL A 307 5.96 -7.74 18.15
CA VAL A 307 7.02 -8.63 18.65
C VAL A 307 6.54 -10.08 18.63
N ASP A 308 5.37 -10.37 19.19
CA ASP A 308 4.79 -11.72 19.26
C ASP A 308 4.63 -12.33 17.86
N ARG A 309 4.22 -11.50 16.91
CA ARG A 309 4.10 -11.92 15.52
C ARG A 309 5.43 -11.87 14.79
N GLN A 310 6.45 -11.19 15.28
CA GLN A 310 7.71 -10.91 14.57
C GLN A 310 7.45 -10.20 13.22
N ASN A 311 6.61 -9.18 13.20
CA ASN A 311 6.15 -8.50 11.99
C ASN A 311 7.21 -7.60 11.33
N PHE A 312 8.16 -7.11 12.11
CA PHE A 312 9.17 -6.15 11.65
C PHE A 312 10.59 -6.69 11.82
N THR A 313 11.51 -6.16 11.03
CA THR A 313 12.96 -6.35 11.18
C THR A 313 13.64 -5.00 11.22
N LYS A 314 14.71 -4.85 12.00
CA LYS A 314 15.52 -3.63 11.99
C LYS A 314 16.18 -3.43 10.64
N ASN A 315 16.24 -2.18 10.18
CA ASN A 315 17.01 -1.79 9.03
C ASN A 315 18.42 -1.38 9.45
N ASP A 316 19.41 -2.26 9.29
CA ASP A 316 20.78 -1.91 9.69
C ASP A 316 21.48 -1.00 8.65
N LYS A 317 20.90 -0.83 7.45
CA LYS A 317 21.55 -0.14 6.32
C LYS A 317 21.19 1.34 6.18
N PHE A 318 19.95 1.73 6.45
CA PHE A 318 19.47 3.11 6.20
C PHE A 318 18.94 3.83 7.45
N GLY A 319 19.47 3.47 8.63
CA GLY A 319 19.09 4.03 9.92
C GLY A 319 18.13 3.14 10.71
N SER A 320 17.96 3.43 12.00
CA SER A 320 17.29 2.59 13.02
C SER A 320 15.77 2.47 12.90
N THR A 321 15.24 2.32 11.69
CA THR A 321 13.80 2.12 11.45
C THR A 321 13.44 0.65 11.33
N TRP A 322 12.16 0.36 11.55
CA TRP A 322 11.57 -0.97 11.41
C TRP A 322 11.00 -1.13 10.00
N ILE A 323 11.34 -2.24 9.33
CA ILE A 323 10.78 -2.60 8.03
C ILE A 323 9.80 -3.75 8.22
N ALA A 324 8.59 -3.61 7.67
CA ALA A 324 7.60 -4.66 7.68
C ALA A 324 8.06 -5.87 6.85
N LYS A 325 7.83 -7.07 7.38
CA LYS A 325 7.92 -8.32 6.62
C LYS A 325 6.75 -8.42 5.62
N PRO A 326 6.88 -9.26 4.58
CA PRO A 326 5.83 -9.43 3.58
C PRO A 326 4.47 -9.84 4.18
N SER A 327 3.40 -9.37 3.55
CA SER A 327 2.01 -9.72 3.86
C SER A 327 1.28 -10.04 2.54
N PRO A 328 0.44 -11.09 2.48
CA PRO A 328 0.10 -12.01 3.57
C PRO A 328 1.25 -12.98 3.92
N ARG A 329 1.14 -13.61 5.10
CA ARG A 329 1.99 -14.75 5.46
C ARG A 329 1.51 -15.99 4.73
N VAL A 330 2.43 -16.71 4.13
CA VAL A 330 2.16 -18.02 3.52
C VAL A 330 2.47 -19.09 4.55
N LYS A 331 1.56 -20.06 4.71
CA LYS A 331 1.81 -21.27 5.51
C LYS A 331 1.45 -22.49 4.68
N THR A 332 2.39 -23.43 4.54
CA THR A 332 2.10 -24.71 3.86
C THR A 332 1.44 -25.70 4.83
N PRO A 333 0.80 -26.78 4.33
CA PRO A 333 0.31 -27.85 5.19
C PRO A 333 1.39 -28.41 6.11
N GLU A 334 2.62 -28.61 5.60
CA GLU A 334 3.74 -29.12 6.40
C GLU A 334 4.11 -28.18 7.55
N GLU A 335 4.15 -26.87 7.29
CA GLU A 335 4.41 -25.86 8.32
C GLU A 335 3.30 -25.80 9.37
N LEU A 336 2.04 -26.01 8.96
CA LEU A 336 0.90 -26.10 9.88
C LEU A 336 0.95 -27.36 10.73
N PHE A 337 1.30 -28.52 10.15
CA PHE A 337 1.47 -29.76 10.91
C PHE A 337 2.62 -29.67 11.91
N ALA A 338 3.76 -29.09 11.52
CA ALA A 338 4.90 -28.89 12.41
C ALA A 338 4.60 -27.88 13.55
N ALA A 339 3.72 -26.91 13.32
CA ALA A 339 3.27 -26.00 14.36
C ALA A 339 2.33 -26.67 15.38
N ARG A 340 1.49 -27.61 14.93
CA ARG A 340 0.60 -28.38 15.82
C ARG A 340 1.35 -29.32 16.75
N SER A 341 2.45 -29.93 16.31
CA SER A 341 3.25 -30.83 17.16
C SER A 341 4.05 -30.12 18.26
N LYS A 342 4.00 -28.79 18.35
CA LYS A 342 4.66 -27.97 19.37
C LYS A 342 3.72 -27.43 20.44
N LEU A 343 2.40 -27.62 20.28
CA LEU A 343 1.37 -27.27 21.26
C LEU A 343 1.03 -28.51 22.09
#